data_AF-A0A5C7Q4C2-F1
#
_entry.id   AF-A0A5C7Q4C2-F1
#
_cell.length_a   1.000
_cell.length_b   1.000
_cell.length_c   1.000
_cell.angle_alpha   90.00
_cell.angle_beta   90.00
_cell.angle_gamma   90.00
#
_symmetry.space_group_name_H-M   'P 1'
#
loop_
_entity.id
_entity.type
_entity.pdbx_description
1 polymer ?
#
loop_
_entity_poly.entity_id
_entity_poly.type
_entity_poly.pdbx_seq_one_letter_code
_entity_poly.pdbx_strand_id
1 'polypeptide(L)'
;MPRLPKAARDLLSDNGLKEKDMRVLAVLDGHWKTPGQIGEEAGMGMRAVGACLARLVVVQPAVVSVQFAGWKAKNRGNMMEGKYEYRIRVVGTRLLALFEQTRTEAT
;
A
#
# COMPACT_ATOMS: atom_id res chain seq x y z
N MET A 1 0.57 14.78 8.12
CA MET A 1 -0.38 14.90 6.99
C MET A 1 -1.54 15.77 7.41
N PRO A 2 -2.01 16.70 6.55
CA PRO A 2 -3.27 17.39 6.78
C PRO A 2 -4.40 16.36 6.95
N ARG A 3 -5.37 16.66 7.82
CA ARG A 3 -6.53 15.78 8.06
C ARG A 3 -7.34 15.63 6.78
N LEU A 4 -7.74 14.41 6.45
CA LEU A 4 -8.59 14.16 5.28
C LEU A 4 -9.95 14.87 5.42
N PRO A 5 -10.46 15.50 4.35
CA PRO A 5 -11.83 15.99 4.29
C PRO A 5 -12.82 14.88 4.68
N LYS A 6 -13.96 15.26 5.30
CA LYS A 6 -14.96 14.28 5.75
C LYS A 6 -15.45 13.39 4.61
N ALA A 7 -15.76 13.98 3.45
CA ALA A 7 -16.21 13.23 2.27
C ALA A 7 -15.21 12.15 1.82
N ALA A 8 -13.91 12.44 1.84
CA ALA A 8 -12.87 11.46 1.52
C ALA A 8 -12.81 10.34 2.57
N ARG A 9 -13.02 10.65 3.86
CA ARG A 9 -13.08 9.62 4.91
C ARG A 9 -14.30 8.73 4.80
N ASP A 10 -15.46 9.31 4.49
CA ASP A 10 -16.71 8.58 4.32
C ASP A 10 -16.58 7.61 3.13
N LEU A 11 -16.06 8.10 1.98
CA LEU A 11 -15.78 7.27 0.81
C LEU A 11 -14.83 6.09 1.11
N LEU A 12 -13.80 6.31 1.92
CA LEU A 12 -12.90 5.24 2.34
C LEU A 12 -13.61 4.21 3.20
N SER A 13 -14.39 4.66 4.18
CA SER A 13 -15.16 3.80 5.06
C SER A 13 -16.18 2.96 4.28
N ASP A 14 -16.84 3.54 3.28
CA ASP A 14 -17.81 2.85 2.41
C ASP A 14 -17.14 1.73 1.59
N ASN A 15 -15.85 1.87 1.31
CA ASN A 15 -15.02 0.84 0.68
C ASN A 15 -14.27 -0.04 1.71
N GLY A 16 -14.54 0.07 3.01
CA GLY A 16 -13.82 -0.70 4.04
C GLY A 16 -12.34 -0.35 4.20
N LEU A 17 -11.92 0.80 3.67
CA LEU A 17 -10.56 1.33 3.76
C LEU A 17 -10.43 2.27 4.95
N LYS A 18 -9.21 2.32 5.50
CA LYS A 18 -8.83 3.19 6.62
C LYS A 18 -7.90 4.28 6.12
N GLU A 19 -7.80 5.37 6.88
CA GLU A 19 -6.88 6.47 6.57
C GLU A 19 -5.42 6.01 6.41
N LYS A 20 -4.99 5.00 7.17
CA LYS A 20 -3.66 4.39 7.02
C LYS A 20 -3.47 3.64 5.69
N ASP A 21 -4.55 3.10 5.11
CA ASP A 21 -4.51 2.44 3.81
C ASP A 21 -4.24 3.47 2.70
N MET A 22 -4.71 4.71 2.87
CA MET A 22 -4.38 5.82 1.95
C MET A 22 -2.91 6.23 2.00
N ARG A 23 -2.28 6.15 3.16
CA ARG A 23 -0.82 6.42 3.25
C ARG A 23 -0.04 5.40 2.43
N VAL A 24 -0.43 4.13 2.53
CA VAL A 24 0.16 3.05 1.73
C VAL A 24 -0.11 3.27 0.24
N LEU A 25 -1.33 3.66 -0.15
CA LEU A 25 -1.65 3.97 -1.55
C LEU A 25 -0.85 5.14 -2.11
N ALA A 26 -0.71 6.23 -1.35
CA ALA A 26 0.06 7.40 -1.76
C ALA A 26 1.56 7.07 -1.93
N VAL A 27 2.11 6.24 -1.05
CA VAL A 27 3.49 5.76 -1.18
C VAL A 27 3.65 4.85 -2.41
N LEU A 28 2.64 4.07 -2.76
CA LEU A 28 2.68 3.15 -3.89
C LEU A 28 2.36 3.80 -5.25
N ASP A 29 2.02 5.08 -5.27
CA ASP A 29 1.63 5.77 -6.49
C ASP A 29 2.80 5.83 -7.48
N GLY A 30 2.59 5.30 -8.68
CA GLY A 30 3.56 5.32 -9.79
C GLY A 30 4.80 4.43 -9.67
N HIS A 31 5.09 3.79 -8.53
CA HIS A 31 6.38 3.11 -8.32
C HIS A 31 6.30 1.73 -7.68
N TRP A 32 7.18 0.83 -8.13
CA TRP A 32 7.40 -0.47 -7.49
C TRP A 32 8.19 -0.30 -6.19
N LYS A 33 7.62 -0.72 -5.07
CA LYS A 33 8.27 -0.67 -3.76
C LYS A 33 8.21 -2.01 -3.04
N THR A 34 9.23 -2.30 -2.24
CA THR A 34 9.21 -3.43 -1.31
C THR A 34 8.37 -3.10 -0.08
N PRO A 35 7.80 -4.09 0.64
CA PRO A 35 7.08 -3.84 1.89
C PRO A 35 7.86 -3.03 2.94
N GLY A 36 9.18 -3.20 2.98
CA GLY A 36 10.06 -2.43 3.87
C GLY A 36 10.05 -0.94 3.52
N GLN A 37 10.25 -0.60 2.25
CA GLN A 37 10.19 0.79 1.77
C GLN A 37 8.82 1.41 1.99
N ILE A 38 7.74 0.65 1.77
CA ILE A 38 6.38 1.12 2.07
C ILE A 38 6.24 1.46 3.55
N GLY A 39 6.76 0.61 4.44
CA GLY A 39 6.73 0.84 5.88
C GLY A 39 7.52 2.07 6.30
N GLU A 40 8.72 2.25 5.75
CA GLU A 40 9.58 3.40 6.02
C GLU A 40 8.91 4.72 5.60
N GLU A 41 8.42 4.80 4.36
CA GLU A 41 7.80 6.02 3.81
C GLU A 41 6.42 6.31 4.40
N ALA A 42 5.65 5.28 4.74
CA ALA A 42 4.34 5.46 5.38
C ALA A 42 4.45 5.72 6.90
N GLY A 43 5.64 5.55 7.50
CA GLY A 43 5.84 5.61 8.95
C GLY A 43 5.12 4.47 9.69
N MET A 44 5.19 3.25 9.16
CA MET A 44 4.42 2.09 9.62
C MET A 44 5.28 0.82 9.75
N GLY A 45 5.00 0.01 10.77
CA GLY A 45 5.63 -1.30 10.91
C GLY A 45 5.14 -2.31 9.87
N MET A 46 5.98 -3.31 9.54
CA MET A 46 5.71 -4.35 8.53
C MET A 46 4.37 -5.07 8.69
N ARG A 47 3.95 -5.36 9.94
CA ARG A 47 2.65 -5.99 10.22
C ARG A 47 1.48 -5.10 9.79
N ALA A 48 1.61 -3.78 10.02
CA ALA A 48 0.60 -2.83 9.64
C ALA A 48 0.56 -2.66 8.11
N VAL A 49 1.72 -2.62 7.45
CA VAL A 49 1.84 -2.63 5.98
C VAL A 49 1.15 -3.85 5.39
N GLY A 50 1.48 -5.06 5.86
CA GLY A 50 0.85 -6.31 5.39
C GLY A 50 -0.67 -6.30 5.56
N ALA A 51 -1.18 -5.80 6.68
CA ALA A 51 -2.62 -5.68 6.91
C ALA A 51 -3.28 -4.63 5.99
N CYS A 52 -2.58 -3.57 5.60
CA CYS A 52 -3.09 -2.59 4.63
C CYS A 52 -3.13 -3.19 3.22
N LEU A 53 -2.03 -3.82 2.80
CA LEU A 53 -1.94 -4.49 1.50
C LEU A 53 -3.01 -5.57 1.33
N ALA A 54 -3.25 -6.39 2.36
CA ALA A 54 -4.31 -7.40 2.33
C ALA A 54 -5.71 -6.77 2.15
N ARG A 55 -6.01 -5.66 2.85
CA ARG A 55 -7.26 -4.92 2.65
C ARG A 55 -7.37 -4.38 1.23
N LEU A 56 -6.31 -3.76 0.72
CA LEU A 56 -6.31 -3.19 -0.63
C LEU A 56 -6.55 -4.26 -1.71
N VAL A 57 -5.93 -5.44 -1.58
CA VAL A 57 -6.12 -6.57 -2.50
C VAL A 57 -7.56 -7.13 -2.43
N VAL A 58 -8.14 -7.24 -1.24
CA VAL A 58 -9.50 -7.80 -1.06
C VAL A 58 -10.59 -6.84 -1.52
N VAL A 59 -10.46 -5.55 -1.16
CA VAL A 59 -11.47 -4.52 -1.47
C VAL A 59 -11.44 -4.15 -2.95
N GLN A 60 -10.25 -4.10 -3.56
CA GLN A 60 -10.08 -3.77 -4.97
C GLN A 60 -8.93 -4.60 -5.57
N PRO A 61 -9.18 -5.85 -5.99
CA PRO A 61 -8.13 -6.72 -6.54
C PRO A 61 -7.44 -6.12 -7.78
N ALA A 62 -8.07 -5.16 -8.46
CA ALA A 62 -7.50 -4.44 -9.60
C ALA A 62 -6.58 -3.26 -9.20
N VAL A 63 -6.52 -2.87 -7.92
CA VAL A 63 -5.78 -1.67 -7.49
C VAL A 63 -4.32 -1.97 -7.21
N VAL A 64 -3.94 -3.19 -6.84
CA VAL A 64 -2.56 -3.50 -6.44
C VAL A 64 -2.02 -4.66 -7.28
N SER A 65 -0.83 -4.48 -7.86
CA SER A 65 -0.09 -5.57 -8.52
C SER A 65 1.12 -5.95 -7.68
N VAL A 66 1.36 -7.24 -7.59
CA VAL A 66 2.52 -7.83 -6.91
C VAL A 66 3.40 -8.46 -7.98
N GLN A 67 4.69 -8.09 -7.98
CA GLN A 67 5.70 -8.65 -8.86
C GLN A 67 6.72 -9.42 -8.04
N PHE A 68 6.99 -10.66 -8.45
CA PHE A 68 8.09 -11.44 -7.93
C PHE A 68 9.43 -10.82 -8.35
N ALA A 69 10.32 -10.58 -7.39
CA ALA A 69 11.62 -9.94 -7.61
C ALA A 69 12.80 -10.90 -7.45
N GLY A 70 12.59 -12.09 -6.87
CA GLY A 70 13.62 -13.10 -6.71
C GLY A 70 13.53 -13.85 -5.39
N TRP A 71 14.44 -14.80 -5.19
CA TRP A 71 14.62 -15.53 -3.95
C TRP A 71 15.97 -15.15 -3.34
N LYS A 72 16.00 -14.84 -2.05
CA LYS A 72 17.26 -14.67 -1.31
C LYS A 72 17.35 -15.70 -0.21
N ALA A 73 18.42 -16.49 -0.24
CA ALA A 73 18.81 -17.37 0.86
C ALA A 73 19.94 -16.72 1.65
N LYS A 74 19.90 -16.87 2.98
CA LYS A 74 21.03 -16.59 3.88
C LYS A 74 21.33 -17.86 4.67
N ASN A 75 22.60 -18.27 4.67
CA ASN A 75 23.07 -19.29 5.59
C ASN A 75 23.32 -18.65 6.96
N ARG A 76 22.65 -19.18 7.98
CA ARG A 76 22.94 -18.92 9.40
C ARG A 76 23.37 -20.23 10.04
N GLY A 77 24.68 -20.50 10.06
CA GLY A 77 25.22 -21.76 10.56
C GLY A 77 24.72 -22.96 9.75
N ASN A 78 24.14 -23.95 10.41
CA ASN A 78 23.58 -25.16 9.78
C ASN A 78 22.16 -24.98 9.19
N MET A 79 21.59 -23.77 9.27
CA MET A 79 20.24 -23.48 8.80
C MET A 79 20.27 -22.54 7.59
N MET A 80 19.65 -22.98 6.50
CA MET A 80 19.42 -22.14 5.32
C MET A 80 18.06 -21.47 5.47
N GLU A 81 18.03 -20.17 5.74
CA GLU A 81 16.81 -19.38 5.72
C GLU A 81 16.65 -18.71 4.37
N GLY A 82 15.49 -18.89 3.74
CA GLY A 82 15.18 -18.28 2.46
C GLY A 82 13.94 -17.40 2.53
N LYS A 83 13.94 -16.31 1.77
CA LYS A 83 12.80 -15.41 1.62
C LYS A 83 12.54 -15.09 0.16
N TYR A 84 11.27 -15.11 -0.21
CA TYR A 84 10.81 -14.53 -1.46
C TYR A 84 10.87 -13.01 -1.36
N GLU A 85 11.43 -12.38 -2.38
CA GLU A 85 11.40 -10.94 -2.57
C GLU A 85 10.29 -10.61 -3.56
N TYR A 86 9.46 -9.65 -3.17
CA TYR A 86 8.38 -9.14 -3.99
C TYR A 86 8.37 -7.62 -3.91
N ARG A 87 7.87 -7.02 -5.00
CA ARG A 87 7.61 -5.59 -5.10
C ARG A 87 6.13 -5.40 -5.39
N ILE A 88 5.61 -4.26 -4.97
CA ILE A 88 4.21 -3.91 -5.03
C ILE A 88 4.08 -2.54 -5.68
N ARG A 89 3.07 -2.36 -6.52
CA ARG A 89 2.66 -1.05 -7.04
C ARG A 89 1.14 -0.95 -7.09
N VAL A 90 0.62 0.28 -7.14
CA VAL A 90 -0.77 0.52 -7.52
C VAL A 90 -0.91 0.51 -9.05
N VAL A 91 -1.96 -0.13 -9.56
CA VAL A 91 -2.28 -0.21 -11.00
C VAL A 91 -3.65 0.39 -11.32
N GLY A 92 -4.57 0.37 -10.35
CA GLY A 92 -5.89 0.97 -10.50
C GLY A 92 -5.87 2.46 -10.20
N THR A 93 -6.05 3.28 -11.23
CA THR A 93 -6.05 4.74 -11.14
C THR A 93 -7.31 5.32 -10.53
N ARG A 94 -8.42 4.56 -10.46
CA ARG A 94 -9.74 5.11 -10.10
C ARG A 94 -9.81 5.63 -8.65
N LEU A 95 -9.14 4.96 -7.70
CA LEU A 95 -9.14 5.35 -6.29
C LEU A 95 -8.17 6.52 -6.01
N LEU A 96 -7.04 6.55 -6.72
CA LEU A 96 -6.12 7.70 -6.72
C LEU A 96 -6.75 8.91 -7.40
N ALA A 97 -7.43 8.74 -8.53
CA ALA A 97 -8.12 9.81 -9.24
C ALA A 97 -9.26 10.42 -8.42
N LEU A 98 -10.05 9.59 -7.71
CA LEU A 98 -11.07 10.08 -6.77
C LEU A 98 -10.45 10.87 -5.61
N PHE A 99 -9.25 10.48 -5.18
CA PHE A 99 -8.49 11.22 -4.16
C PHE A 99 -7.95 12.56 -4.69
N GLU A 100 -7.43 12.58 -5.91
CA GLU A 100 -6.96 13.82 -6.55
C GLU A 100 -8.13 14.80 -6.81
N GLN A 101 -9.28 14.30 -7.26
CA GLN A 101 -10.49 15.12 -7.42
C GLN A 101 -10.93 15.75 -6.10
N THR A 102 -11.01 14.96 -5.02
CA THR A 102 -11.38 15.49 -3.70
C THR A 102 -10.34 16.45 -3.10
N ARG A 103 -9.07 16.41 -3.52
CA ARG A 103 -8.08 17.45 -3.19
C ARG A 103 -8.32 18.77 -3.94
N THR A 104 -8.85 18.69 -5.15
CA THR A 104 -9.03 19.86 -6.03
C THR A 104 -10.29 20.64 -5.66
N GLU A 105 -11.33 19.96 -5.20
CA GLU A 105 -12.61 20.56 -4.78
C GLU A 105 -12.59 21.16 -3.36
N ALA A 106 -11.55 20.87 -2.56
CA ALA A 106 -11.37 21.40 -1.22
C ALA A 106 -10.55 22.72 -1.18
N THR A 107 -10.24 23.28 -2.36
CA THR A 107 -9.60 24.59 -2.57
C THR A 107 -10.65 25.60 -3.03
#